data_AF-A0A529LR88-F1
#
_entry.id   AF-A0A529LR88-F1
#
_cell.length_a   1.000
_cell.length_b   1.000
_cell.length_c   1.000
_cell.angle_alpha   90.00
_cell.angle_beta   90.00
_cell.angle_gamma   90.00
#
_symmetry.space_group_name_H-M   'P 1'
#
loop_
_entity.id
_entity.type
_entity.pdbx_description
1 polymer ?
#
loop_
_entity_poly.entity_id
_entity_poly.type
_entity_poly.pdbx_seq_one_letter_code
_entity_poly.pdbx_strand_id
1 'polypeptide(L)'
;VNVPKMPFWLTGGEAFVYRRTSHGEQQFMQVDAATGFKRPAFDQARLAAALNKVSHESYQAGNLPFDRFELSEDGRRLDFQIEDTRWSCDLASYDCTSTTFDARKGDRRELSHRYTPPAENNPDKSNASPDGKWIAYIKNCNVFLRSEDGLQDVPLSRGGAEGNCYVFST
;
A
#
# COMPACT_ATOMS: atom_id res chain seq x y z
N VAL A 1 -4.41 18.30 -16.21
CA VAL A 1 -3.16 17.51 -16.39
C VAL A 1 -3.46 16.07 -16.02
N ASN A 2 -3.39 15.14 -16.98
CA ASN A 2 -3.62 13.71 -16.72
C ASN A 2 -2.30 13.09 -16.26
N VAL A 3 -1.96 13.27 -14.98
CA VAL A 3 -0.74 12.68 -14.42
C VAL A 3 -0.99 11.17 -14.27
N PRO A 4 -0.17 10.29 -14.86
CA PRO A 4 -0.27 8.86 -14.63
C PRO A 4 -0.12 8.61 -13.13
N LYS A 5 -1.17 8.08 -12.47
CA LYS A 5 -1.05 7.64 -11.08
C LYS A 5 -0.11 6.44 -11.05
N MET A 6 0.92 6.54 -10.21
CA MET A 6 1.96 5.51 -10.11
C MET A 6 1.35 4.18 -9.65
N PRO A 7 1.84 3.04 -10.18
CA PRO A 7 1.47 1.73 -9.66
C PRO A 7 1.86 1.61 -8.19
N PHE A 8 1.20 0.71 -7.47
CA PHE A 8 1.54 0.40 -6.09
C PHE A 8 1.62 -1.12 -5.90
N TRP A 9 2.49 -1.54 -4.99
CA TRP A 9 2.66 -2.95 -4.64
C TRP A 9 1.57 -3.39 -3.66
N LEU A 10 1.10 -4.62 -3.83
CA LEU A 10 0.25 -5.28 -2.84
C LEU A 10 1.13 -5.85 -1.71
N THR A 11 0.50 -6.08 -0.55
CA THR A 11 1.13 -6.75 0.59
C THR A 11 1.77 -8.07 0.14
N GLY A 12 3.01 -8.31 0.55
CA GLY A 12 3.80 -9.48 0.15
C GLY A 12 4.70 -9.25 -1.07
N GLY A 13 4.51 -8.17 -1.85
CA GLY A 13 5.45 -7.78 -2.91
C GLY A 13 5.44 -8.64 -4.17
N GLU A 14 4.57 -9.66 -4.26
CA GLU A 14 4.49 -10.58 -5.40
C GLU A 14 3.65 -10.03 -6.56
N ALA A 15 2.84 -9.00 -6.30
CA ALA A 15 1.98 -8.37 -7.29
C ALA A 15 1.89 -6.86 -7.09
N PHE A 16 1.67 -6.14 -8.18
CA PHE A 16 1.40 -4.71 -8.16
C PHE A 16 0.13 -4.38 -8.93
N VAL A 17 -0.45 -3.22 -8.62
CA VAL A 17 -1.67 -2.71 -9.25
C VAL A 17 -1.38 -1.41 -9.96
N TYR A 18 -1.95 -1.26 -11.16
CA TYR A 18 -1.99 0.00 -11.88
C TYR A 18 -3.41 0.33 -12.32
N ARG A 19 -3.69 1.63 -12.52
CA ARG A 19 -4.96 2.09 -13.07
C ARG A 19 -4.82 2.24 -14.58
N ARG A 20 -5.72 1.59 -15.31
CA ARG A 20 -5.90 1.76 -16.74
C ARG A 20 -7.13 2.63 -16.97
N THR A 21 -7.06 3.61 -17.85
CA THR A 21 -8.25 4.35 -18.31
C THR A 21 -8.52 4.01 -19.76
N SER A 22 -9.76 3.69 -20.12
CA SER A 22 -10.19 3.39 -21.48
C SER A 22 -11.60 3.93 -21.69
N HIS A 23 -11.80 4.74 -22.74
CA HIS A 23 -13.08 5.40 -23.00
C HIS A 23 -13.67 6.21 -21.82
N GLY A 24 -12.81 6.76 -20.96
CA GLY A 24 -13.23 7.53 -19.78
C GLY A 24 -13.51 6.68 -18.54
N GLU A 25 -13.59 5.35 -18.69
CA GLU A 25 -13.73 4.42 -17.58
C GLU A 25 -12.35 4.00 -17.07
N GLN A 26 -12.20 3.99 -15.76
CA GLN A 26 -10.98 3.58 -15.09
C GLN A 26 -11.15 2.17 -14.58
N GLN A 27 -10.10 1.35 -14.70
CA GLN A 27 -10.05 -0.01 -14.20
C GLN A 27 -8.76 -0.27 -13.43
N PHE A 28 -8.87 -0.88 -12.25
CA PHE A 28 -7.70 -1.39 -11.52
C PHE A 28 -7.25 -2.75 -12.06
N MET A 29 -6.00 -2.81 -12.49
CA MET A 29 -5.38 -3.98 -13.07
C MET A 29 -4.26 -4.48 -12.15
N GLN A 30 -4.36 -5.73 -11.70
CA GLN A 30 -3.33 -6.43 -10.96
C GLN A 30 -2.38 -7.13 -11.94
N VAL A 31 -1.09 -7.08 -11.63
CA VAL A 31 -0.03 -7.77 -12.36
C VAL A 31 0.75 -8.64 -11.38
N ASP A 32 0.83 -9.92 -11.68
CA ASP A 32 1.75 -10.84 -11.01
C ASP A 32 3.18 -10.55 -11.46
N ALA A 33 4.08 -10.27 -10.52
CA ALA A 33 5.43 -9.80 -10.83
C ALA A 33 6.34 -10.92 -11.35
N ALA A 34 6.08 -12.18 -10.99
CA ALA A 34 6.89 -13.32 -11.40
C ALA A 34 6.58 -13.75 -12.84
N THR A 35 5.30 -13.73 -13.22
CA THR A 35 4.80 -14.24 -14.50
C THR A 35 4.44 -13.14 -15.50
N GLY A 36 4.23 -11.91 -15.02
CA GLY A 36 3.71 -10.80 -15.81
C GLY A 36 2.23 -10.93 -16.16
N PHE A 37 1.52 -11.93 -15.61
CA PHE A 37 0.11 -12.15 -15.86
C PHE A 37 -0.73 -10.97 -15.36
N LYS A 38 -1.65 -10.48 -16.19
CA LYS A 38 -2.47 -9.29 -15.91
C LYS A 38 -3.94 -9.67 -15.83
N ARG A 39 -4.62 -9.19 -14.79
CA ARG A 39 -6.06 -9.37 -14.60
C ARG A 39 -6.68 -8.14 -13.93
N PRO A 40 -8.01 -7.93 -14.03
CA PRO A 40 -8.70 -6.99 -13.15
C PRO A 40 -8.41 -7.35 -11.68
N ALA A 41 -8.13 -6.34 -10.85
CA ALA A 41 -7.90 -6.57 -9.42
C ALA A 41 -9.16 -7.05 -8.69
N PHE A 42 -10.34 -6.59 -9.14
CA PHE A 42 -11.67 -6.98 -8.67
C PHE A 42 -12.72 -6.63 -9.74
N ASP A 43 -13.96 -7.06 -9.54
CA ASP A 43 -15.10 -6.64 -10.36
C ASP A 43 -15.59 -5.26 -9.88
N GLN A 44 -15.30 -4.23 -10.67
CA GLN A 44 -15.64 -2.86 -10.30
C GLN A 44 -17.14 -2.57 -10.30
N ALA A 45 -17.91 -3.27 -11.15
CA ALA A 45 -19.35 -3.09 -11.21
C ALA A 45 -20.00 -3.66 -9.96
N ARG A 46 -19.57 -4.85 -9.52
CA ARG A 46 -20.02 -5.44 -8.25
C ARG A 46 -19.58 -4.61 -7.05
N LEU A 47 -18.36 -4.08 -7.03
CA LEU A 47 -17.90 -3.21 -5.94
C LEU A 47 -18.68 -1.90 -5.86
N ALA A 48 -18.89 -1.21 -6.98
CA ALA A 48 -19.69 0.02 -7.01
C ALA A 48 -21.13 -0.23 -6.52
N ALA A 49 -21.75 -1.34 -6.96
CA ALA A 49 -23.09 -1.73 -6.51
C ALA A 49 -23.13 -2.05 -5.00
N ALA A 50 -22.10 -2.71 -4.47
CA ALA A 50 -21.96 -2.99 -3.05
C ALA A 50 -21.84 -1.71 -2.22
N LEU A 51 -21.01 -0.77 -2.68
CA LEU A 51 -20.86 0.52 -2.02
C LEU A 51 -22.19 1.29 -1.99
N ASN A 52 -22.90 1.39 -3.13
CA ASN A 52 -24.18 2.10 -3.22
C ASN A 52 -25.30 1.48 -2.36
N LYS A 53 -25.20 0.20 -1.98
CA LYS A 53 -26.15 -0.41 -1.04
C LYS A 53 -25.94 0.05 0.39
N VAL A 54 -24.69 0.36 0.75
CA VAL A 54 -24.28 0.65 2.13
C VAL A 54 -24.12 2.15 2.34
N SER A 55 -23.64 2.87 1.33
CA SER A 55 -23.58 4.33 1.30
C SER A 55 -24.87 4.89 0.72
N HIS A 56 -25.36 6.00 1.26
CA HIS A 56 -26.39 6.82 0.59
C HIS A 56 -25.81 7.67 -0.57
N GLU A 57 -24.64 7.29 -1.08
CA GLU A 57 -23.89 7.97 -2.15
C GLU A 57 -24.04 7.22 -3.49
N SER A 58 -23.60 7.86 -4.58
CA SER A 58 -23.63 7.29 -5.94
C SER A 58 -22.23 7.08 -6.49
N TYR A 59 -21.74 5.85 -6.38
CA TYR A 59 -20.49 5.38 -6.96
C TYR A 59 -20.72 4.70 -8.32
N GLN A 60 -19.86 5.03 -9.28
CA GLN A 60 -19.86 4.47 -10.62
C GLN A 60 -18.67 3.53 -10.81
N ALA A 61 -18.90 2.38 -11.46
CA ALA A 61 -17.87 1.38 -11.70
C ALA A 61 -16.63 1.93 -12.41
N GLY A 62 -16.82 2.84 -13.38
CA GLY A 62 -15.74 3.46 -14.14
C GLY A 62 -15.05 4.63 -13.44
N ASN A 63 -15.50 5.05 -12.25
CA ASN A 63 -14.94 6.18 -11.52
C ASN A 63 -15.05 6.01 -10.00
N LEU A 64 -14.45 4.94 -9.48
CA LEU A 64 -14.36 4.71 -8.04
C LEU A 64 -13.45 5.78 -7.39
N PRO A 65 -13.89 6.46 -6.30
CA PRO A 65 -13.22 7.63 -5.74
C PRO A 65 -12.12 7.27 -4.74
N PHE A 66 -11.32 6.26 -5.06
CA PHE A 66 -10.10 5.92 -4.34
C PHE A 66 -9.00 5.56 -5.34
N ASP A 67 -7.76 5.69 -4.92
CA ASP A 67 -6.59 5.47 -5.78
C ASP A 67 -5.71 4.30 -5.33
N ARG A 68 -5.91 3.86 -4.09
CA ARG A 68 -5.17 2.79 -3.43
C ARG A 68 -6.11 1.93 -2.62
N PHE A 69 -5.73 0.68 -2.46
CA PHE A 69 -6.39 -0.30 -1.63
C PHE A 69 -5.37 -1.31 -1.13
N GLU A 70 -5.70 -1.97 -0.04
CA GLU A 70 -5.01 -3.15 0.45
C GLU A 70 -5.84 -4.37 0.10
N LEU A 71 -5.15 -5.46 -0.23
CA LEU A 71 -5.76 -6.76 -0.43
C LEU A 71 -5.20 -7.67 0.67
N SER A 72 -6.08 -8.42 1.33
CA SER A 72 -5.63 -9.45 2.28
C SER A 72 -4.78 -10.51 1.58
N GLU A 73 -3.93 -11.21 2.33
CA GLU A 73 -3.03 -12.26 1.79
C GLU A 73 -3.79 -13.35 1.02
N ASP A 74 -5.01 -13.68 1.46
CA ASP A 74 -5.87 -14.65 0.78
C ASP A 74 -6.61 -14.10 -0.45
N GLY A 75 -6.47 -12.80 -0.74
CA GLY A 75 -7.11 -12.13 -1.86
C GLY A 75 -8.61 -11.92 -1.71
N ARG A 76 -9.19 -12.16 -0.52
CA ARG A 76 -10.65 -12.17 -0.31
C ARG A 76 -11.20 -10.87 0.22
N ARG A 77 -10.39 -10.05 0.90
CA ARG A 77 -10.82 -8.78 1.49
C ARG A 77 -10.09 -7.62 0.84
N LEU A 78 -10.87 -6.62 0.46
CA LEU A 78 -10.43 -5.35 -0.11
C LEU A 78 -10.67 -4.24 0.90
N ASP A 79 -9.61 -3.58 1.34
CA ASP A 79 -9.67 -2.44 2.26
C ASP A 79 -9.24 -1.16 1.54
N PHE A 80 -10.04 -0.11 1.65
CA PHE A 80 -9.74 1.18 1.02
C PHE A 80 -10.38 2.32 1.81
N GLN A 81 -10.02 3.55 1.45
CA GLN A 81 -10.54 4.75 2.09
C GLN A 81 -11.17 5.66 1.06
N ILE A 82 -12.36 6.17 1.39
CA ILE A 82 -13.04 7.23 0.67
C ILE A 82 -13.25 8.35 1.68
N GLU A 83 -12.60 9.50 1.45
CA GLU A 83 -12.58 10.63 2.39
C GLU A 83 -12.20 10.19 3.82
N ASP A 84 -13.07 10.39 4.81
CA ASP A 84 -12.85 10.02 6.21
C ASP A 84 -13.48 8.66 6.58
N THR A 85 -13.85 7.85 5.58
CA THR A 85 -14.48 6.55 5.79
C THR A 85 -13.59 5.41 5.30
N ARG A 86 -13.23 4.50 6.21
CA ARG A 86 -12.61 3.24 5.86
C ARG A 86 -13.68 2.25 5.44
N TRP A 87 -13.44 1.62 4.30
CA TRP A 87 -14.27 0.58 3.73
C TRP A 87 -13.50 -0.74 3.77
N SER A 88 -14.22 -1.80 4.11
CA SER A 88 -13.74 -3.18 4.05
C SER A 88 -14.79 -4.03 3.35
N CYS A 89 -14.42 -4.64 2.23
CA CYS A 89 -15.34 -5.41 1.40
C CYS A 89 -14.84 -6.84 1.20
N ASP A 90 -15.71 -7.83 1.34
CA ASP A 90 -15.44 -9.20 0.91
C ASP A 90 -15.63 -9.31 -0.61
N LEU A 91 -14.64 -9.85 -1.34
CA LEU A 91 -14.65 -9.94 -2.80
C LEU A 91 -15.37 -11.18 -3.34
N ALA A 92 -15.80 -12.12 -2.49
CA ALA A 92 -16.63 -13.24 -2.90
C ALA A 92 -18.12 -12.85 -2.88
N SER A 93 -18.58 -12.29 -1.76
CA SER A 93 -19.98 -11.85 -1.61
C SER A 93 -20.22 -10.42 -2.10
N TYR A 94 -19.19 -9.57 -2.12
CA TYR A 94 -19.30 -8.12 -2.30
C TYR A 94 -20.16 -7.47 -1.22
N ASP A 95 -19.97 -7.91 0.03
CA ASP A 95 -20.52 -7.22 1.19
C ASP A 95 -19.46 -6.26 1.76
N CYS A 96 -19.85 -5.00 1.90
CA CYS A 96 -18.98 -3.94 2.39
C CYS A 96 -19.43 -3.46 3.77
N THR A 97 -18.47 -3.22 4.65
CA THR A 97 -18.66 -2.53 5.93
C THR A 97 -17.87 -1.23 5.91
N SER A 98 -18.44 -0.18 6.50
CA SER A 98 -17.79 1.11 6.63
C SER A 98 -17.54 1.46 8.10
N THR A 99 -16.48 2.21 8.36
CA THR A 99 -16.21 2.83 9.64
C THR A 99 -15.70 4.23 9.38
N THR A 100 -16.44 5.23 9.82
CA THR A 100 -16.05 6.64 9.71
C THR A 100 -15.09 6.98 10.84
N PHE A 101 -13.96 7.58 10.49
CA PHE A 101 -13.00 8.06 11.49
C PHE A 101 -13.53 9.34 12.13
N ASP A 102 -13.58 9.37 13.46
CA ASP A 102 -13.76 10.63 14.18
C ASP A 102 -12.40 11.31 14.31
N ALA A 103 -12.18 12.37 13.53
CA ALA A 103 -10.93 13.15 13.52
C ALA A 103 -10.52 13.66 14.92
N ARG A 104 -11.45 13.72 15.89
CA ARG A 104 -11.17 14.15 17.27
C ARG A 104 -10.55 13.07 18.15
N LYS A 105 -10.61 11.79 17.75
CA LYS A 105 -10.09 10.68 18.56
C LYS A 105 -8.66 10.25 18.23
N GLY A 106 -8.00 10.88 17.26
CA GLY A 106 -6.63 10.52 16.90
C GLY A 106 -6.47 9.11 16.29
N ASP A 107 -7.56 8.37 16.09
CA ASP A 107 -7.61 7.03 15.48
C ASP A 107 -7.41 7.04 13.96
N ARG A 108 -6.70 8.05 13.43
CA ARG A 108 -6.38 8.16 12.02
C ARG A 108 -5.24 7.20 11.69
N ARG A 109 -5.52 5.89 11.68
CA ARG A 109 -4.71 4.91 10.96
C ARG A 109 -5.09 5.04 9.49
N GLU A 110 -4.67 6.16 8.90
CA GLU A 110 -4.97 6.44 7.50
C GLU A 110 -4.42 5.34 6.62
N LEU A 111 -5.20 4.91 5.64
CA LEU A 111 -4.67 4.26 4.44
C LEU A 111 -4.00 5.30 3.51
N SER A 112 -3.39 6.34 4.11
CA SER A 112 -2.84 7.50 3.41
C SER A 112 -1.39 7.21 3.03
N HIS A 113 -1.18 7.30 1.72
CA HIS A 113 -0.01 7.60 0.88
C HIS A 113 1.37 7.99 1.48
N ARG A 114 1.48 8.24 2.78
CA ARG A 114 2.72 8.48 3.53
C ARG A 114 2.59 7.89 4.93
N TYR A 115 2.18 6.63 5.06
CA TYR A 115 2.60 5.89 6.25
C TYR A 115 4.11 5.71 6.12
N THR A 116 4.84 6.77 6.48
CA THR A 116 6.20 6.63 6.98
C THR A 116 5.99 5.97 8.33
N PRO A 117 6.33 4.68 8.50
CA PRO A 117 6.33 4.08 9.81
C PRO A 117 7.07 5.02 10.76
N PRO A 118 6.67 5.12 12.04
CA PRO A 118 7.43 5.89 13.01
C PRO A 118 8.91 5.59 12.83
N ALA A 119 9.72 6.64 12.74
CA ALA A 119 11.14 6.47 12.52
C ALA A 119 11.75 5.67 13.67
N GLU A 120 12.04 4.41 13.39
CA GLU A 120 12.66 3.51 14.36
C GLU A 120 14.16 3.44 14.05
N ASN A 121 14.96 4.10 14.88
CA ASN A 121 16.40 3.93 14.91
C ASN A 121 16.76 2.63 15.65
N ASN A 122 16.29 1.50 15.12
CA ASN A 122 16.50 0.18 15.69
C ASN A 122 17.31 -0.68 14.72
N PRO A 123 18.60 -0.95 15.00
CA PRO A 123 19.44 -1.76 14.12
C PRO A 123 19.03 -3.24 14.05
N ASP A 124 18.14 -3.70 14.95
CA ASP A 124 17.58 -5.04 14.90
C ASP A 124 16.49 -5.18 13.83
N LYS A 125 15.86 -4.06 13.40
CA LYS A 125 14.98 -4.04 12.23
C LYS A 125 15.84 -3.89 10.97
N SER A 126 15.86 -4.93 10.15
CA SER A 126 16.71 -5.00 8.97
C SER A 126 16.06 -5.76 7.81
N ASN A 127 16.61 -5.59 6.61
CA ASN A 127 16.20 -6.32 5.40
C ASN A 127 17.42 -6.99 4.78
N ALA A 128 17.31 -8.30 4.50
CA ALA A 128 18.35 -9.03 3.78
C ALA A 128 18.33 -8.66 2.29
N SER A 129 19.51 -8.66 1.66
CA SER A 129 19.61 -8.57 0.22
C SER A 129 19.05 -9.83 -0.45
N PRO A 130 18.54 -9.74 -1.69
CA PRO A 130 18.03 -10.91 -2.42
C PRO A 130 19.06 -12.05 -2.61
N ASP A 131 20.36 -11.72 -2.61
CA ASP A 131 21.45 -12.69 -2.71
C ASP A 131 21.96 -13.18 -1.34
N GLY A 132 21.37 -12.72 -0.23
CA GLY A 132 21.70 -13.11 1.13
C GLY A 132 23.03 -12.58 1.67
N LYS A 133 23.81 -11.81 0.90
CA LYS A 133 25.17 -11.38 1.30
C LYS A 133 25.19 -10.16 2.21
N TRP A 134 24.11 -9.37 2.21
CA TRP A 134 24.04 -8.08 2.88
C TRP A 134 22.75 -7.94 3.68
N ILE A 135 22.83 -7.17 4.74
CA ILE A 135 21.73 -6.79 5.61
C ILE A 135 21.68 -5.26 5.64
N ALA A 136 20.61 -4.68 5.12
CA ALA A 136 20.33 -3.26 5.20
C ALA A 136 19.63 -2.95 6.53
N TYR A 137 20.09 -1.92 7.26
CA TYR A 137 19.54 -1.55 8.57
C TYR A 137 19.70 -0.04 8.83
N ILE A 138 18.96 0.48 9.80
CA ILE A 138 19.03 1.89 10.22
C ILE A 138 19.83 1.99 11.52
N LYS A 139 20.86 2.85 11.52
CA LYS A 139 21.69 3.15 12.69
C LYS A 139 22.01 4.64 12.71
N ASN A 140 21.80 5.27 13.86
CA ASN A 140 21.93 6.72 14.03
C ASN A 140 21.17 7.49 12.95
N CYS A 141 19.94 7.07 12.68
CA CYS A 141 19.07 7.68 11.67
C CYS A 141 19.60 7.63 10.23
N ASN A 142 20.62 6.82 9.94
CA ASN A 142 21.24 6.64 8.63
C ASN A 142 21.13 5.19 8.13
N VAL A 143 21.23 5.01 6.81
CA VAL A 143 21.21 3.70 6.16
C VAL A 143 22.61 3.08 6.19
N PHE A 144 22.69 1.83 6.65
CA PHE A 144 23.92 1.03 6.68
C PHE A 144 23.70 -0.31 5.96
N LEU A 145 24.79 -0.87 5.43
CA LEU A 145 24.88 -2.26 4.99
C LEU A 145 25.85 -3.01 5.91
N ARG A 146 25.38 -4.12 6.47
CA ARG A 146 26.23 -5.11 7.13
C ARG A 146 26.40 -6.33 6.25
N SER A 147 27.60 -6.90 6.14
CA SER A 147 27.74 -8.23 5.53
C SER A 147 27.03 -9.29 6.39
N GLU A 148 26.59 -10.38 5.77
CA GLU A 148 25.92 -11.48 6.48
C GLU A 148 26.77 -12.08 7.61
N ASP A 149 28.10 -12.15 7.42
CA ASP A 149 29.07 -12.57 8.44
C ASP A 149 29.31 -11.54 9.57
N GLY A 150 28.75 -10.33 9.43
CA GLY A 150 28.90 -9.23 10.39
C GLY A 150 30.26 -8.51 10.40
N LEU A 151 31.19 -8.89 9.52
CA LEU A 151 32.56 -8.36 9.51
C LEU A 151 32.68 -6.99 8.84
N GLN A 152 31.76 -6.66 7.93
CA GLN A 152 31.75 -5.39 7.22
C GLN A 152 30.52 -4.59 7.63
N ASP A 153 30.72 -3.32 7.95
CA ASP A 153 29.65 -2.36 8.26
C ASP A 153 29.90 -1.06 7.50
N VAL A 154 29.07 -0.78 6.50
CA VAL A 154 29.28 0.27 5.51
C VAL A 154 28.15 1.31 5.59
N PRO A 155 28.45 2.58 5.89
CA PRO A 155 27.44 3.64 5.86
C PRO A 155 27.10 4.02 4.41
N LEU A 156 25.81 4.01 4.06
CA LEU A 156 25.31 4.49 2.77
C LEU A 156 24.84 5.95 2.82
N SER A 157 24.46 6.44 4.00
CA SER A 157 24.06 7.83 4.21
C SER A 157 24.77 8.45 5.41
N ARG A 158 24.81 9.80 5.45
CA ARG A 158 25.41 10.57 6.55
C ARG A 158 24.57 11.74 7.05
N GLY A 159 23.45 12.04 6.38
CA GLY A 159 22.64 13.23 6.64
C GLY A 159 21.42 13.00 7.55
N GLY A 160 21.22 11.79 8.05
CA GLY A 160 20.11 11.47 8.94
C GLY A 160 20.26 12.12 10.32
N ALA A 161 19.16 12.61 10.88
CA ALA A 161 19.10 13.24 12.19
C ALA A 161 17.78 12.88 12.90
N GLU A 162 17.74 13.07 14.21
CA GLU A 162 16.51 12.91 14.99
C GLU A 162 15.39 13.80 14.45
N GLY A 163 14.19 13.24 14.25
CA GLY A 163 13.08 13.90 13.55
C GLY A 163 13.15 13.87 12.01
N ASN A 164 14.29 13.48 11.42
CA ASN A 164 14.51 13.31 9.97
C ASN A 164 15.31 12.03 9.69
N CYS A 165 14.92 10.92 10.31
CA CYS A 165 15.62 9.65 10.15
C CYS A 165 15.19 8.95 8.85
N TYR A 166 16.13 8.24 8.23
CA TYR A 166 15.78 7.27 7.19
C TYR A 166 14.97 6.13 7.81
N VAL A 167 13.99 5.61 7.07
CA VAL A 167 13.15 4.47 7.46
C VAL A 167 12.97 3.53 6.29
N PHE A 168 12.64 2.28 6.58
CA PHE A 168 12.13 1.37 5.57
C PHE A 168 10.70 1.77 5.22
N SER A 169 10.41 1.92 3.92
CA SER A 169 9.03 1.87 3.44
C SER A 169 8.70 0.40 3.23
N THR A 170 7.77 -0.13 4.01
CA THR A 170 7.08 -1.40 3.71
C THR A 170 5.94 -1.13 2.75
#